data_AF-A0A0D1XY83-F1
#
_entry.id   AF-A0A0D1XY83-F1
#
_cell.length_a   1.000
_cell.length_b   1.000
_cell.length_c   1.000
_cell.angle_alpha   90.00
_cell.angle_beta   90.00
_cell.angle_gamma   90.00
#
_symmetry.space_group_name_H-M   'P 1'
#
loop_
_entity.id
_entity.type
_entity.pdbx_description
1 polymer ?
#
loop_
_entity_poly.entity_id
_entity_poly.type
_entity_poly.pdbx_seq_one_letter_code
_entity_poly.pdbx_strand_id
1 'polypeptide(L)'
;MEEWRTIKPSISLPTKSAFLGGDTLGETLDQLAFQDIYKMIQEDGIRYFPRLTSEGDVEVCIIYEDIDSFGEQADAEVYLDFSRHKDNWIAVLWVVTDPEDPLGYPLSFHITKETDRYLAVRFLEQERIWIHYLADVEAGVMHLYSEAISFSGHETERAGELMLAAYRYDPEKEEAEEMTERTISGEELELSRLREHGFSFYFDYRLMENRFGEEGARELVMGTIFRALWMMRRHPNPQAREAELLLWIGEKVGKNRADEETRLLVVTMTPQLLDVYQVVNLSELEANPLATTLMALTEYQFLEEEAPLENGYIPIAGYEDGTLVHIEWEEAPLLRLERAFAGEYPHRSNPYRV
;
A
#
# COMPACT_ATOMS: atom_id res chain seq x y z
N MET A 1 31.63 -2.78 -0.02
CA MET A 1 31.22 -3.18 1.35
C MET A 1 29.89 -2.51 1.57
N GLU A 2 28.81 -3.28 1.71
CA GLU A 2 27.46 -2.75 1.75
C GLU A 2 27.23 -1.98 3.05
N GLU A 3 26.79 -0.73 2.95
CA GLU A 3 26.71 0.20 4.09
C GLU A 3 25.72 -0.27 5.17
N TRP A 4 24.67 -0.99 4.80
CA TRP A 4 23.65 -1.51 5.72
C TRP A 4 24.19 -2.53 6.73
N ARG A 5 25.33 -3.18 6.46
CA ARG A 5 25.98 -4.07 7.45
C ARG A 5 26.60 -3.30 8.60
N THR A 6 26.90 -2.01 8.41
CA THR A 6 27.58 -1.18 9.41
C THR A 6 26.67 -0.72 10.55
N ILE A 7 25.34 -0.78 10.35
CA ILE A 7 24.35 -0.37 11.35
C ILE A 7 23.96 -1.51 12.31
N LYS A 8 24.56 -2.71 12.13
CA LYS A 8 24.35 -3.87 13.01
C LYS A 8 24.82 -3.57 14.44
N PRO A 9 23.93 -3.60 15.43
CA PRO A 9 24.33 -3.43 16.81
C PRO A 9 24.92 -4.72 17.38
N SER A 10 25.62 -4.62 18.49
CA SER A 10 26.01 -5.78 19.29
C SER A 10 24.92 -6.04 20.33
N ILE A 11 24.24 -7.17 20.24
CA ILE A 11 23.20 -7.56 21.19
C ILE A 11 23.62 -8.78 22.02
N SER A 12 22.97 -8.99 23.17
CA SER A 12 23.10 -10.24 23.91
C SER A 12 22.24 -11.32 23.25
N LEU A 13 22.87 -12.42 22.86
CA LEU A 13 22.17 -13.55 22.25
C LEU A 13 21.38 -14.36 23.30
N PRO A 14 20.27 -15.00 22.91
CA PRO A 14 19.56 -15.94 23.76
C PRO A 14 20.49 -17.08 24.19
N THR A 15 20.59 -17.32 25.50
CA THR A 15 21.46 -18.38 26.05
C THR A 15 20.87 -19.78 25.91
N LYS A 16 19.56 -19.89 25.66
CA LYS A 16 18.80 -21.14 25.52
C LYS A 16 17.64 -20.95 24.52
N SER A 17 17.97 -20.84 23.25
CA SER A 17 16.97 -20.91 22.18
C SER A 17 17.11 -22.29 21.52
N ALA A 18 16.11 -23.15 21.72
CA ALA A 18 16.11 -24.48 21.11
C ALA A 18 15.89 -24.35 19.60
N PHE A 19 16.62 -25.12 18.80
CA PHE A 19 16.56 -25.08 17.34
C PHE A 19 15.35 -25.88 16.83
N LEU A 20 14.63 -25.34 15.85
CA LEU A 20 13.58 -26.07 15.13
C LEU A 20 14.23 -26.89 14.00
N GLY A 21 14.51 -28.15 14.30
CA GLY A 21 15.17 -29.08 13.38
C GLY A 21 14.31 -30.28 13.00
N GLY A 22 14.93 -31.21 12.28
CA GLY A 22 14.29 -32.47 11.90
C GLY A 22 13.89 -33.37 13.08
N ASP A 23 14.41 -33.10 14.28
CA ASP A 23 14.03 -33.75 15.55
C ASP A 23 12.72 -33.22 16.13
N THR A 24 12.26 -32.05 15.70
CA THR A 24 10.97 -31.47 16.09
C THR A 24 9.88 -31.65 15.04
N LEU A 25 10.26 -32.03 13.81
CA LEU A 25 9.34 -32.16 12.70
C LEU A 25 8.29 -33.26 12.96
N GLY A 26 7.02 -32.91 12.86
CA GLY A 26 5.87 -33.77 13.15
C GLY A 26 5.56 -33.92 14.64
N GLU A 27 6.33 -33.28 15.52
CA GLU A 27 6.22 -33.42 16.97
C GLU A 27 5.66 -32.14 17.62
N THR A 28 5.02 -32.30 18.78
CA THR A 28 4.65 -31.17 19.63
C THR A 28 5.88 -30.63 20.34
N LEU A 29 6.11 -29.32 20.21
CA LEU A 29 7.24 -28.62 20.80
C LEU A 29 7.19 -28.67 22.33
N ASP A 30 8.30 -29.05 22.95
CA ASP A 30 8.46 -29.02 24.40
C ASP A 30 8.34 -27.59 24.93
N GLN A 31 7.34 -27.34 25.78
CA GLN A 31 7.01 -26.01 26.26
C GLN A 31 8.13 -25.37 27.09
N LEU A 32 8.99 -26.15 27.74
CA LEU A 32 10.14 -25.63 28.50
C LEU A 32 11.31 -25.27 27.58
N ALA A 33 11.49 -26.00 26.48
CA ALA A 33 12.53 -25.75 25.49
C ALA A 33 12.19 -24.60 24.53
N PHE A 34 10.91 -24.45 24.16
CA PHE A 34 10.41 -23.48 23.18
C PHE A 34 9.52 -22.40 23.83
N GLN A 35 9.84 -22.00 25.07
CA GLN A 35 9.07 -21.01 25.84
C GLN A 35 8.83 -19.71 25.08
N ASP A 36 9.78 -19.30 24.26
CA ASP A 36 9.70 -18.10 23.43
C ASP A 36 8.60 -18.20 22.36
N ILE A 37 8.47 -19.34 21.70
CA ILE A 37 7.39 -19.59 20.72
C ILE A 37 6.03 -19.59 21.42
N TYR A 38 5.91 -20.33 22.53
CA TYR A 38 4.67 -20.38 23.30
C TYR A 38 4.27 -19.01 23.83
N LYS A 39 5.24 -18.21 24.28
CA LYS A 39 5.00 -16.83 24.72
C LYS A 39 4.44 -15.96 23.59
N MET A 40 5.05 -15.99 22.41
CA MET A 40 4.59 -15.20 21.26
C MET A 40 3.13 -15.51 20.89
N ILE A 41 2.74 -16.78 20.96
CA ILE A 41 1.40 -17.23 20.60
C ILE A 41 0.40 -16.95 21.73
N GLN A 42 0.70 -17.38 22.96
CA GLN A 42 -0.26 -17.41 24.06
C GLN A 42 -0.35 -16.09 24.82
N GLU A 43 0.77 -15.38 24.98
CA GLU A 43 0.80 -14.10 25.70
C GLU A 43 0.64 -12.93 24.74
N ASP A 44 1.38 -12.93 23.62
CA ASP A 44 1.44 -11.79 22.71
C ASP A 44 0.42 -11.89 21.55
N GLY A 45 -0.17 -13.06 21.32
CA GLY A 45 -1.17 -13.29 20.27
C GLY A 45 -0.63 -13.20 18.84
N ILE A 46 0.69 -13.32 18.67
CA ILE A 46 1.37 -13.15 17.38
C ILE A 46 1.50 -14.52 16.68
N ARG A 47 0.93 -14.60 15.48
CA ARG A 47 0.88 -15.84 14.67
C ARG A 47 1.97 -15.93 13.61
N TYR A 48 2.77 -14.89 13.40
CA TYR A 48 3.94 -14.94 12.53
C TYR A 48 5.00 -13.96 13.04
N PHE A 49 6.24 -14.40 13.18
CA PHE A 49 7.30 -13.57 13.76
C PHE A 49 8.70 -14.07 13.39
N PRO A 50 9.68 -13.16 13.28
CA PRO A 50 11.09 -13.53 13.25
C PRO A 50 11.56 -13.91 14.65
N ARG A 51 12.42 -14.92 14.74
CA ARG A 51 12.99 -15.46 15.96
C ARG A 51 14.52 -15.48 15.87
N LEU A 52 15.18 -15.19 16.98
CA LEU A 52 16.64 -15.24 17.10
C LEU A 52 17.08 -16.57 17.73
N THR A 53 17.97 -17.29 17.06
CA THR A 53 18.58 -18.52 17.60
C THR A 53 19.71 -18.19 18.57
N SER A 54 20.18 -19.19 19.32
CA SER A 54 21.36 -19.02 20.19
C SER A 54 22.65 -18.77 19.42
N GLU A 55 22.68 -19.08 18.12
CA GLU A 55 23.83 -18.85 17.24
C GLU A 55 23.85 -17.42 16.66
N GLY A 56 22.77 -16.66 16.87
CA GLY A 56 22.63 -15.32 16.32
C GLY A 56 22.02 -15.29 14.91
N ASP A 57 21.40 -16.39 14.51
CA ASP A 57 20.71 -16.53 13.24
C ASP A 57 19.23 -16.21 13.39
N VAL A 58 18.61 -15.74 12.31
CA VAL A 58 17.20 -15.38 12.24
C VAL A 58 16.46 -16.44 11.45
N GLU A 59 15.43 -16.98 12.08
CA GLU A 59 14.44 -17.87 11.51
C GLU A 59 13.05 -17.23 11.61
N VAL A 60 12.11 -17.69 10.81
CA VAL A 60 10.73 -17.18 10.77
C VAL A 60 9.80 -18.29 11.24
N CYS A 61 8.90 -17.99 12.16
CA CYS A 61 7.84 -18.91 12.58
C CYS A 61 6.49 -18.41 12.04
N ILE A 62 5.71 -19.30 11.46
CA ILE A 62 4.32 -19.05 11.02
C ILE A 62 3.45 -20.09 11.69
N ILE A 63 2.39 -19.64 12.37
CA ILE A 63 1.53 -20.47 13.21
C ILE A 63 0.12 -20.46 12.63
N TYR A 64 -0.30 -21.62 12.12
CA TYR A 64 -1.67 -21.86 11.68
C TYR A 64 -2.58 -22.19 12.86
N GLU A 65 -3.87 -21.94 12.66
CA GLU A 65 -4.92 -22.30 13.62
C GLU A 65 -5.05 -23.81 13.79
N ASP A 66 -4.83 -24.57 12.71
CA ASP A 66 -4.84 -26.02 12.71
C ASP A 66 -3.96 -26.60 11.59
N ILE A 67 -3.86 -27.94 11.54
CA ILE A 67 -3.08 -28.68 10.54
C ILE A 67 -3.73 -28.58 9.16
N ASP A 68 -5.06 -28.52 9.09
CA ASP A 68 -5.81 -28.51 7.82
C ASP A 68 -5.54 -27.21 7.05
N SER A 69 -5.45 -26.08 7.76
CA SER A 69 -5.09 -24.76 7.21
C SER A 69 -3.71 -24.73 6.56
N PHE A 70 -2.77 -25.52 7.07
CA PHE A 70 -1.46 -25.70 6.43
C PHE A 70 -1.54 -26.61 5.20
N GLY A 71 -2.39 -27.65 5.25
CA GLY A 71 -2.56 -28.62 4.16
C GLY A 71 -2.96 -27.97 2.83
N GLU A 72 -3.69 -26.86 2.87
CA GLU A 72 -4.06 -26.06 1.69
C GLU A 72 -2.87 -25.30 1.07
N GLN A 73 -1.74 -25.17 1.79
CA GLN A 73 -0.60 -24.32 1.43
C GLN A 73 0.71 -25.10 1.24
N ALA A 74 0.71 -26.42 1.43
CA ALA A 74 1.93 -27.23 1.47
C ALA A 74 2.74 -27.28 0.14
N ASP A 75 2.11 -26.97 -1.00
CA ASP A 75 2.73 -26.93 -2.33
C ASP A 75 2.92 -25.50 -2.88
N ALA A 76 2.73 -24.46 -2.04
CA ALA A 76 2.79 -23.07 -2.47
C ALA A 76 4.22 -22.60 -2.83
N GLU A 77 4.33 -21.71 -3.80
CA GLU A 77 5.59 -20.98 -4.04
C GLU A 77 5.72 -19.84 -3.02
N VAL A 78 6.92 -19.67 -2.48
CA VAL A 78 7.21 -18.68 -1.43
C VAL A 78 8.24 -17.67 -1.92
N TYR A 79 7.95 -16.38 -1.78
CA TYR A 79 8.90 -15.30 -2.06
C TYR A 79 8.83 -14.17 -1.05
N LEU A 80 9.83 -13.29 -1.03
CA LEU A 80 9.90 -12.14 -0.13
C LEU A 80 9.90 -10.82 -0.90
N ASP A 81 9.15 -9.85 -0.40
CA ASP A 81 9.22 -8.45 -0.82
C ASP A 81 9.64 -7.56 0.35
N PHE A 82 10.29 -6.43 0.05
CA PHE A 82 10.82 -5.52 1.06
C PHE A 82 10.25 -4.11 0.91
N SER A 83 9.81 -3.53 2.02
CA SER A 83 9.32 -2.15 2.08
C SER A 83 9.79 -1.45 3.36
N ARG A 84 9.42 -0.18 3.51
CA ARG A 84 9.66 0.58 4.75
C ARG A 84 8.48 1.49 5.08
N HIS A 85 8.28 1.75 6.36
CA HIS A 85 7.39 2.80 6.85
C HIS A 85 8.03 3.49 8.05
N LYS A 86 8.42 4.77 7.90
CA LYS A 86 9.15 5.53 8.93
C LYS A 86 10.45 4.80 9.33
N ASP A 87 10.62 4.51 10.62
CA ASP A 87 11.71 3.74 11.19
C ASP A 87 11.50 2.22 11.13
N ASN A 88 10.43 1.75 10.48
CA ASN A 88 10.17 0.32 10.28
C ASN A 88 10.67 -0.12 8.91
N TRP A 89 11.49 -1.17 8.92
CA TRP A 89 11.81 -1.95 7.74
C TRP A 89 10.92 -3.20 7.76
N ILE A 90 10.31 -3.52 6.62
CA ILE A 90 9.28 -4.55 6.53
C ILE A 90 9.68 -5.56 5.47
N ALA A 91 9.69 -6.84 5.83
CA ALA A 91 9.85 -7.96 4.90
C ALA A 91 8.53 -8.72 4.82
N VAL A 92 7.89 -8.76 3.66
CA VAL A 92 6.61 -9.44 3.45
C VAL A 92 6.86 -10.79 2.81
N LEU A 93 6.58 -11.86 3.54
CA LEU A 93 6.64 -13.21 3.02
C LEU A 93 5.32 -13.53 2.32
N TRP A 94 5.40 -13.80 1.02
CA TRP A 94 4.26 -14.17 0.20
C TRP A 94 4.23 -15.67 0.01
N VAL A 95 3.08 -16.27 0.29
CA VAL A 95 2.78 -17.68 0.05
C VAL A 95 1.73 -17.73 -1.06
N VAL A 96 2.13 -18.22 -2.23
CA VAL A 96 1.31 -18.24 -3.45
C VAL A 96 0.67 -19.61 -3.60
N THR A 97 -0.55 -19.75 -3.09
CA THR A 97 -1.44 -20.89 -3.37
C THR A 97 -2.34 -20.61 -4.58
N ASP A 98 -2.81 -19.38 -4.72
CA ASP A 98 -3.50 -18.83 -5.88
C ASP A 98 -2.74 -17.58 -6.36
N PRO A 99 -2.27 -17.53 -7.62
CA PRO A 99 -1.63 -16.33 -8.18
C PRO A 99 -2.51 -15.08 -8.13
N GLU A 100 -3.85 -15.21 -8.05
CA GLU A 100 -4.77 -14.08 -7.99
C GLU A 100 -5.00 -13.54 -6.56
N ASP A 101 -4.69 -14.33 -5.51
CA ASP A 101 -4.84 -13.93 -4.11
C ASP A 101 -3.72 -14.53 -3.22
N PRO A 102 -2.48 -14.02 -3.34
CA PRO A 102 -1.37 -14.53 -2.55
C PRO A 102 -1.49 -14.10 -1.09
N LEU A 103 -1.19 -15.00 -0.16
CA LEU A 103 -1.24 -14.71 1.26
C LEU A 103 0.06 -14.05 1.73
N GLY A 104 -0.03 -12.86 2.33
CA GLY A 104 1.13 -12.07 2.77
C GLY A 104 1.32 -12.07 4.29
N TYR A 105 2.53 -12.33 4.76
CA TYR A 105 2.95 -12.28 6.17
C TYR A 105 3.99 -11.16 6.38
N PRO A 106 3.58 -9.95 6.80
CA PRO A 106 4.48 -8.80 6.93
C PRO A 106 5.30 -8.83 8.23
N LEU A 107 6.59 -9.14 8.14
CA LEU A 107 7.55 -9.08 9.24
C LEU A 107 8.07 -7.65 9.40
N SER A 108 7.65 -6.96 10.46
CA SER A 108 8.06 -5.58 10.74
C SER A 108 9.22 -5.52 11.74
N PHE A 109 10.26 -4.78 11.40
CA PHE A 109 11.45 -4.56 12.23
C PHE A 109 11.59 -3.08 12.55
N HIS A 110 11.49 -2.71 13.84
CA HIS A 110 11.70 -1.33 14.28
C HIS A 110 13.20 -1.01 14.31
N ILE A 111 13.73 -0.41 13.25
CA ILE A 111 15.18 -0.26 13.05
C ILE A 111 15.83 0.67 14.08
N THR A 112 15.06 1.46 14.83
CA THR A 112 15.55 2.21 15.99
C THR A 112 15.89 1.32 17.20
N LYS A 113 15.18 0.20 17.40
CA LYS A 113 15.45 -0.78 18.47
C LYS A 113 16.64 -1.66 18.11
N GLU A 114 17.59 -1.82 19.04
CA GLU A 114 18.82 -2.57 18.76
C GLU A 114 18.55 -4.04 18.39
N THR A 115 17.64 -4.71 19.09
CA THR A 115 17.30 -6.11 18.82
C THR A 115 16.68 -6.28 17.44
N ASP A 116 15.68 -5.49 17.09
CA ASP A 116 15.01 -5.55 15.78
C ASP A 116 15.96 -5.16 14.64
N ARG A 117 16.84 -4.17 14.87
CA ARG A 117 17.89 -3.81 13.91
C ARG A 117 18.91 -4.93 13.71
N TYR A 118 19.30 -5.63 14.78
CA TYR A 118 20.14 -6.82 14.66
C TYR A 118 19.44 -7.90 13.84
N LEU A 119 18.18 -8.19 14.13
CA LEU A 119 17.37 -9.15 13.38
C LEU A 119 17.32 -8.79 11.90
N ALA A 120 16.97 -7.54 11.56
CA ALA A 120 16.89 -7.06 10.19
C ALA A 120 18.22 -7.23 9.43
N VAL A 121 19.34 -6.82 10.04
CA VAL A 121 20.66 -6.98 9.41
C VAL A 121 21.03 -8.46 9.27
N ARG A 122 20.81 -9.29 10.30
CA ARG A 122 21.06 -10.73 10.19
C ARG A 122 20.20 -11.39 9.13
N PHE A 123 18.94 -11.02 9.03
CA PHE A 123 18.00 -11.51 8.03
C PHE A 123 18.62 -11.41 6.62
N LEU A 124 19.20 -10.27 6.26
CA LEU A 124 19.86 -10.06 4.97
C LEU A 124 21.29 -10.63 4.86
N GLU A 125 22.02 -10.80 5.96
CA GLU A 125 23.40 -11.31 5.94
C GLU A 125 23.49 -12.83 5.74
N GLN A 126 22.43 -13.55 6.09
CA GLN A 126 22.41 -15.01 6.03
C GLN A 126 22.29 -15.51 4.59
N GLU A 127 22.96 -16.61 4.27
CA GLU A 127 22.81 -17.26 2.96
C GLU A 127 21.40 -17.84 2.79
N ARG A 128 20.81 -18.30 3.91
CA ARG A 128 19.48 -18.89 3.95
C ARG A 128 18.74 -18.46 5.19
N ILE A 129 17.44 -18.27 5.06
CA ILE A 129 16.52 -18.06 6.18
C ILE A 129 15.62 -19.28 6.26
N TRP A 130 15.54 -19.86 7.46
CA TRP A 130 14.60 -20.94 7.72
C TRP A 130 13.23 -20.37 8.06
N ILE A 131 12.21 -20.90 7.40
CA ILE A 131 10.80 -20.67 7.70
C ILE A 131 10.26 -21.95 8.30
N HIS A 132 9.66 -21.86 9.48
CA HIS A 132 9.06 -22.95 10.21
C HIS A 132 7.55 -22.77 10.26
N TYR A 133 6.83 -23.73 9.69
CA TYR A 133 5.39 -23.80 9.72
C TYR A 133 4.96 -24.66 10.90
N LEU A 134 4.18 -24.04 11.78
CA LEU A 134 3.71 -24.62 13.04
C LEU A 134 2.17 -24.59 13.06
N ALA A 135 1.55 -25.45 13.86
CA ALA A 135 0.11 -25.37 14.16
C ALA A 135 -0.15 -25.40 15.66
N ASP A 136 -1.14 -24.62 16.07
CA ASP A 136 -1.64 -24.59 17.44
C ASP A 136 -2.69 -25.68 17.64
N VAL A 137 -2.28 -26.83 18.15
CA VAL A 137 -3.16 -27.99 18.36
C VAL A 137 -3.49 -28.16 19.84
N GLU A 138 -4.49 -28.97 20.18
CA GLU A 138 -4.92 -29.18 21.58
C GLU A 138 -3.76 -29.61 22.52
N ALA A 139 -2.80 -30.36 21.99
CA ALA A 139 -1.64 -30.85 22.74
C ALA A 139 -0.51 -29.80 22.92
N GLY A 140 -0.57 -28.67 22.22
CA GLY A 140 0.47 -27.64 22.18
C GLY A 140 0.78 -27.20 20.76
N VAL A 141 1.96 -26.59 20.56
CA VAL A 141 2.41 -26.16 19.24
C VAL A 141 3.11 -27.31 18.53
N MET A 142 2.62 -27.73 17.37
CA MET A 142 3.22 -28.79 16.56
C MET A 142 4.05 -28.17 15.43
N HIS A 143 5.24 -28.73 15.17
CA HIS A 143 6.04 -28.33 14.02
C HIS A 143 5.68 -29.19 12.81
N LEU A 144 5.13 -28.57 11.76
CA LEU A 144 4.61 -29.25 10.59
C LEU A 144 5.65 -29.43 9.50
N TYR A 145 6.33 -28.33 9.16
CA TYR A 145 7.24 -28.28 8.02
C TYR A 145 8.26 -27.14 8.18
N SER A 146 9.41 -27.29 7.51
CA SER A 146 10.42 -26.26 7.42
C SER A 146 10.94 -26.15 6.00
N GLU A 147 11.16 -24.93 5.54
CA GLU A 147 11.84 -24.66 4.29
C GLU A 147 12.89 -23.56 4.45
N ALA A 148 13.81 -23.49 3.50
CA ALA A 148 14.86 -22.49 3.47
C ALA A 148 14.73 -21.63 2.23
N ILE A 149 14.61 -20.33 2.43
CA ILE A 149 14.63 -19.33 1.36
C ILE A 149 16.01 -18.68 1.28
N SER A 150 16.37 -18.17 0.11
CA SER A 150 17.64 -17.47 -0.13
C SER A 150 17.43 -16.29 -1.05
N PHE A 151 18.30 -15.29 -0.95
CA PHE A 151 18.21 -14.07 -1.74
C PHE A 151 19.24 -14.03 -2.86
N SER A 152 18.86 -13.46 -3.99
CA SER A 152 19.83 -12.96 -4.96
C SER A 152 20.54 -11.71 -4.40
N GLY A 153 21.75 -11.44 -4.89
CA GLY A 153 22.50 -10.25 -4.46
C GLY A 153 21.75 -8.93 -4.73
N HIS A 154 20.93 -8.88 -5.78
CA HIS A 154 20.16 -7.67 -6.10
C HIS A 154 19.03 -7.41 -5.09
N GLU A 155 18.34 -8.47 -4.65
CA GLU A 155 17.32 -8.38 -3.61
C GLU A 155 17.94 -7.92 -2.27
N THR A 156 19.10 -8.47 -1.91
CA THR A 156 19.84 -8.05 -0.71
C THR A 156 20.24 -6.58 -0.77
N GLU A 157 20.73 -6.09 -1.91
CA GLU A 157 21.10 -4.67 -2.09
C GLU A 157 19.88 -3.76 -1.91
N ARG A 158 18.79 -4.05 -2.63
CA ARG A 158 17.56 -3.24 -2.57
C ARG A 158 16.95 -3.22 -1.16
N ALA A 159 16.92 -4.36 -0.51
CA ALA A 159 16.46 -4.50 0.86
C ALA A 159 17.32 -3.70 1.85
N GLY A 160 18.64 -3.70 1.65
CA GLY A 160 19.60 -2.94 2.44
C GLY A 160 19.45 -1.42 2.30
N GLU A 161 19.14 -0.91 1.10
CA GLU A 161 18.83 0.51 0.88
C GLU A 161 17.62 0.97 1.70
N LEU A 162 16.53 0.18 1.67
CA LEU A 162 15.31 0.46 2.42
C LEU A 162 15.56 0.44 3.94
N MET A 163 16.40 -0.48 4.42
CA MET A 163 16.78 -0.58 5.82
C MET A 163 17.61 0.62 6.28
N LEU A 164 18.57 1.08 5.46
CA LEU A 164 19.34 2.29 5.74
C LEU A 164 18.45 3.53 5.78
N ALA A 165 17.49 3.63 4.87
CA ALA A 165 16.51 4.70 4.88
C ALA A 165 15.66 4.68 6.17
N ALA A 166 15.22 3.50 6.63
CA ALA A 166 14.54 3.35 7.92
C ALA A 166 15.44 3.67 9.12
N TYR A 167 16.73 3.31 9.09
CA TYR A 167 17.67 3.61 10.20
C TYR A 167 17.99 5.10 10.32
N ARG A 168 18.11 5.78 9.17
CA ARG A 168 18.37 7.22 9.12
C ARG A 168 17.11 8.04 9.32
N TYR A 169 15.98 7.41 9.60
CA TYR A 169 14.73 8.08 9.92
C TYR A 169 14.95 9.01 11.11
N ASP A 170 14.71 10.29 10.87
CA ASP A 170 14.85 11.35 11.86
C ASP A 170 13.50 12.06 11.95
N PRO A 171 12.71 11.85 13.02
CA PRO A 171 11.41 12.47 13.17
C PRO A 171 11.44 14.00 13.30
N GLU A 172 12.60 14.63 13.53
CA GLU A 172 12.76 16.09 13.57
C GLU A 172 13.24 16.67 12.23
N LYS A 173 13.83 15.85 11.35
CA LYS A 173 14.17 16.23 9.97
C LYS A 173 13.14 15.80 8.94
N GLU A 174 12.36 14.78 9.24
CA GLU A 174 11.05 14.60 8.64
C GLU A 174 10.08 15.51 9.40
N GLU A 175 9.95 16.77 8.94
CA GLU A 175 8.64 17.43 8.97
C GLU A 175 7.64 16.37 8.53
N ALA A 176 6.58 16.13 9.31
CA ALA A 176 5.61 15.06 9.09
C ALA A 176 5.33 14.94 7.60
N GLU A 177 6.05 14.03 6.87
CA GLU A 177 6.47 14.27 5.48
C GLU A 177 5.39 15.12 4.83
N GLU A 178 5.53 16.42 4.62
CA GLU A 178 4.48 17.07 3.83
C GLU A 178 4.61 16.44 2.45
N MET A 179 3.47 16.16 1.82
CA MET A 179 3.49 15.68 0.45
C MET A 179 4.18 16.81 -0.29
N THR A 180 5.28 16.55 -1.01
CA THR A 180 5.95 17.67 -1.67
C THR A 180 4.92 18.33 -2.56
N GLU A 181 4.56 19.56 -2.25
CA GLU A 181 3.51 20.28 -2.97
C GLU A 181 4.17 21.22 -3.96
N ARG A 182 3.71 21.19 -5.19
CA ARG A 182 4.04 22.21 -6.18
C ARG A 182 2.78 22.74 -6.81
N THR A 183 2.77 24.02 -7.10
CA THR A 183 1.70 24.64 -7.88
C THR A 183 2.19 24.83 -9.31
N ILE A 184 1.36 24.43 -10.27
CA ILE A 184 1.59 24.65 -11.71
C ILE A 184 0.41 25.41 -12.30
N SER A 185 0.66 26.13 -13.38
CA SER A 185 -0.41 26.66 -14.22
C SER A 185 -1.04 25.53 -15.04
N GLY A 186 -2.35 25.58 -15.27
CA GLY A 186 -3.03 24.69 -16.22
C GLY A 186 -2.45 24.73 -17.65
N GLU A 187 -1.66 25.76 -18.00
CA GLU A 187 -0.91 25.82 -19.26
C GLU A 187 0.25 24.83 -19.37
N GLU A 188 0.81 24.42 -18.23
CA GLU A 188 1.95 23.50 -18.15
C GLU A 188 1.53 22.04 -18.38
N LEU A 189 0.24 21.72 -18.21
CA LEU A 189 -0.29 20.38 -18.47
C LEU A 189 -0.16 20.02 -19.96
N GLU A 190 0.33 18.80 -20.21
CA GLU A 190 0.36 18.25 -21.56
C GLU A 190 -1.05 18.06 -22.12
N LEU A 191 -1.22 18.41 -23.41
CA LEU A 191 -2.52 18.27 -24.10
C LEU A 191 -3.01 16.82 -24.19
N SER A 192 -2.10 15.85 -24.20
CA SER A 192 -2.37 14.41 -24.13
C SER A 192 -3.07 14.04 -22.82
N ARG A 193 -2.56 14.53 -21.69
CA ARG A 193 -3.11 14.28 -20.34
C ARG A 193 -4.54 14.78 -20.20
N LEU A 194 -4.85 15.92 -20.85
CA LEU A 194 -6.21 16.49 -20.86
C LEU A 194 -7.24 15.65 -21.62
N ARG A 195 -6.81 14.66 -22.39
CA ARG A 195 -7.68 13.79 -23.23
C ARG A 195 -7.81 12.38 -22.66
N GLU A 196 -7.23 12.11 -21.50
CA GLU A 196 -7.28 10.79 -20.88
C GLU A 196 -8.69 10.41 -20.43
N HIS A 197 -8.96 9.11 -20.44
CA HIS A 197 -10.13 8.51 -19.84
C HIS A 197 -9.82 8.07 -18.41
N GLY A 198 -10.84 8.06 -17.56
CA GLY A 198 -10.67 7.88 -16.14
C GLY A 198 -11.86 7.22 -15.47
N PHE A 199 -11.74 7.08 -14.16
CA PHE A 199 -12.83 6.69 -13.29
C PHE A 199 -13.42 7.91 -12.58
N SER A 200 -14.73 8.08 -12.70
CA SER A 200 -15.50 9.14 -12.07
C SER A 200 -16.32 8.60 -10.91
N PHE A 201 -16.10 9.18 -9.75
CA PHE A 201 -16.82 8.91 -8.52
C PHE A 201 -17.88 9.98 -8.33
N TYR A 202 -19.15 9.55 -8.28
CA TYR A 202 -20.30 10.44 -8.13
C TYR A 202 -20.77 10.50 -6.68
N PHE A 203 -20.98 11.71 -6.16
CA PHE A 203 -21.41 11.96 -4.78
C PHE A 203 -22.69 12.80 -4.75
N ASP A 204 -23.62 12.51 -3.84
CA ASP A 204 -24.81 13.34 -3.62
C ASP A 204 -24.41 14.64 -2.90
N TYR A 205 -24.05 15.65 -3.67
CA TYR A 205 -23.50 16.90 -3.14
C TYR A 205 -24.52 17.65 -2.30
N ARG A 206 -25.81 17.60 -2.67
CA ARG A 206 -26.88 18.21 -1.89
C ARG A 206 -26.97 17.58 -0.50
N LEU A 207 -26.81 16.27 -0.39
CA LEU A 207 -26.76 15.58 0.91
C LEU A 207 -25.53 16.03 1.73
N MET A 208 -24.37 16.15 1.09
CA MET A 208 -23.14 16.63 1.74
C MET A 208 -23.32 18.04 2.32
N GLU A 209 -23.87 18.97 1.52
CA GLU A 209 -24.13 20.34 1.94
C GLU A 209 -25.14 20.42 3.08
N ASN A 210 -26.20 19.63 3.04
CA ASN A 210 -27.20 19.60 4.10
C ASN A 210 -26.61 19.12 5.45
N ARG A 211 -25.63 18.22 5.40
CA ARG A 211 -25.02 17.60 6.59
C ARG A 211 -23.86 18.42 7.15
N PHE A 212 -23.02 18.98 6.29
CA PHE A 212 -21.74 19.59 6.68
C PHE A 212 -21.62 21.08 6.32
N GLY A 213 -22.57 21.63 5.55
CA GLY A 213 -22.41 22.92 4.88
C GLY A 213 -21.52 22.81 3.64
N GLU A 214 -21.50 23.87 2.81
CA GLU A 214 -20.70 23.92 1.58
C GLU A 214 -19.20 23.78 1.84
N GLU A 215 -18.67 24.54 2.80
CA GLU A 215 -17.25 24.50 3.17
C GLU A 215 -16.87 23.13 3.76
N GLY A 216 -17.71 22.57 4.64
CA GLY A 216 -17.46 21.26 5.23
C GLY A 216 -17.53 20.11 4.22
N ALA A 217 -18.41 20.22 3.21
CA ALA A 217 -18.45 19.26 2.11
C ALA A 217 -17.16 19.32 1.26
N ARG A 218 -16.65 20.53 1.02
CA ARG A 218 -15.40 20.75 0.28
C ARG A 218 -14.19 20.22 1.06
N GLU A 219 -14.09 20.51 2.35
CA GLU A 219 -13.05 19.99 3.24
C GLU A 219 -13.06 18.45 3.30
N LEU A 220 -14.25 17.84 3.36
CA LEU A 220 -14.40 16.38 3.38
C LEU A 220 -13.85 15.72 2.11
N VAL A 221 -14.23 16.24 0.94
CA VAL A 221 -13.79 15.69 -0.34
C VAL A 221 -12.29 15.88 -0.53
N MET A 222 -11.79 17.10 -0.35
CA MET A 222 -10.37 17.40 -0.48
C MET A 222 -9.53 16.62 0.53
N GLY A 223 -9.98 16.55 1.80
CA GLY A 223 -9.31 15.77 2.83
C GLY A 223 -9.26 14.27 2.53
N THR A 224 -10.31 13.73 1.90
CA THR A 224 -10.35 12.32 1.45
C THR A 224 -9.38 12.08 0.31
N ILE A 225 -9.38 12.97 -0.69
CA ILE A 225 -8.43 12.96 -1.80
C ILE A 225 -6.99 13.00 -1.29
N PHE A 226 -6.65 13.95 -0.42
CA PHE A 226 -5.30 14.06 0.11
C PHE A 226 -4.88 12.81 0.88
N ARG A 227 -5.78 12.24 1.69
CA ARG A 227 -5.51 10.98 2.39
C ARG A 227 -5.22 9.83 1.41
N ALA A 228 -5.93 9.76 0.29
CA ALA A 228 -5.68 8.75 -0.73
C ALA A 228 -4.31 8.90 -1.39
N LEU A 229 -3.96 10.12 -1.82
CA LEU A 229 -2.66 10.41 -2.43
C LEU A 229 -1.51 10.11 -1.46
N TRP A 230 -1.75 10.37 -0.17
CA TRP A 230 -0.87 9.96 0.92
C TRP A 230 -0.64 8.46 1.00
N MET A 231 -1.71 7.68 0.86
CA MET A 231 -1.64 6.23 0.82
C MET A 231 -0.91 5.74 -0.44
N MET A 232 -1.13 6.37 -1.60
CA MET A 232 -0.42 6.06 -2.84
C MET A 232 1.10 6.26 -2.71
N ARG A 233 1.54 7.39 -2.13
CA ARG A 233 2.98 7.65 -1.87
C ARG A 233 3.65 6.59 -1.00
N ARG A 234 2.89 5.95 -0.11
CA ARG A 234 3.38 4.93 0.81
C ARG A 234 2.98 3.51 0.40
N HIS A 235 2.42 3.35 -0.79
CA HIS A 235 1.91 2.07 -1.25
C HIS A 235 3.06 1.06 -1.39
N PRO A 236 2.89 -0.22 -1.03
CA PRO A 236 3.95 -1.23 -1.14
C PRO A 236 4.44 -1.43 -2.58
N ASN A 237 3.53 -1.43 -3.56
CA ASN A 237 3.88 -1.48 -4.99
C ASN A 237 4.62 -0.20 -5.44
N PRO A 238 5.88 -0.29 -5.93
CA PRO A 238 6.61 0.86 -6.47
C PRO A 238 5.90 1.59 -7.61
N GLN A 239 5.22 0.87 -8.50
CA GLN A 239 4.50 1.48 -9.63
C GLN A 239 3.37 2.39 -9.17
N ALA A 240 2.76 2.12 -8.01
CA ALA A 240 1.73 2.97 -7.42
C ALA A 240 2.31 4.26 -6.82
N ARG A 241 3.55 4.22 -6.32
CA ARG A 241 4.25 5.40 -5.80
C ARG A 241 4.75 6.32 -6.91
N GLU A 242 5.13 5.73 -8.04
CA GLU A 242 5.63 6.44 -9.22
C GLU A 242 4.52 6.79 -10.22
N ALA A 243 3.27 6.42 -9.92
CA ALA A 243 2.13 6.68 -10.79
C ALA A 243 1.90 8.18 -11.00
N GLU A 244 1.47 8.53 -12.22
CA GLU A 244 1.09 9.90 -12.56
C GLU A 244 -0.41 9.99 -12.81
N LEU A 245 -1.12 10.83 -12.07
CA LEU A 245 -2.56 11.04 -12.25
C LEU A 245 -2.97 12.51 -12.16
N LEU A 246 -4.14 12.80 -12.73
CA LEU A 246 -4.89 14.04 -12.59
C LEU A 246 -6.23 13.77 -11.92
N LEU A 247 -6.65 14.72 -11.09
CA LEU A 247 -7.93 14.74 -10.41
C LEU A 247 -8.78 15.88 -10.95
N TRP A 248 -9.89 15.50 -11.57
CA TRP A 248 -10.87 16.41 -12.15
C TRP A 248 -12.08 16.55 -11.26
N ILE A 249 -12.61 17.77 -11.20
CA ILE A 249 -13.84 18.06 -10.49
C ILE A 249 -14.89 18.56 -11.48
N GLY A 250 -16.10 18.06 -11.31
CA GLY A 250 -17.27 18.46 -12.05
C GLY A 250 -18.52 18.50 -11.16
N GLU A 251 -19.55 19.15 -11.68
CA GLU A 251 -20.89 19.11 -11.10
C GLU A 251 -21.89 18.68 -12.18
N LYS A 252 -22.85 17.82 -11.82
CA LYS A 252 -23.86 17.33 -12.75
C LYS A 252 -25.21 17.18 -12.05
N VAL A 253 -26.29 17.42 -12.78
CA VAL A 253 -27.63 17.02 -12.30
C VAL A 253 -27.85 15.56 -12.67
N GLY A 254 -28.18 14.75 -11.69
CA GLY A 254 -28.39 13.31 -11.87
C GLY A 254 -29.34 12.77 -10.83
N LYS A 255 -29.39 11.44 -10.70
CA LYS A 255 -30.21 10.77 -9.69
C LYS A 255 -29.35 10.18 -8.58
N ASN A 256 -29.82 10.29 -7.34
CA ASN A 256 -29.21 9.57 -6.22
C ASN A 256 -29.70 8.10 -6.15
N ARG A 257 -29.19 7.34 -5.18
CA ARG A 257 -29.60 5.95 -4.91
C ARG A 257 -31.09 5.75 -4.62
N ALA A 258 -31.80 6.81 -4.25
CA ALA A 258 -33.25 6.81 -4.04
C ALA A 258 -34.05 7.17 -5.33
N ASP A 259 -33.37 7.28 -6.48
CA ASP A 259 -33.93 7.69 -7.78
C ASP A 259 -34.48 9.13 -7.79
N GLU A 260 -34.05 9.98 -6.86
CA GLU A 260 -34.42 11.40 -6.77
C GLU A 260 -33.42 12.27 -7.55
N GLU A 261 -33.93 13.26 -8.29
CA GLU A 261 -33.06 14.25 -8.94
C GLU A 261 -32.31 15.09 -7.89
N THR A 262 -30.98 15.06 -7.98
CA THR A 262 -30.08 15.78 -7.09
C THR A 262 -28.91 16.37 -7.87
N ARG A 263 -28.14 17.19 -7.16
CA ARG A 263 -26.87 17.74 -7.61
C ARG A 263 -25.75 16.79 -7.20
N LEU A 264 -25.01 16.30 -8.18
CA LEU A 264 -23.91 15.38 -7.99
C LEU A 264 -22.58 16.12 -8.13
N LEU A 265 -21.70 15.91 -7.16
CA LEU A 265 -20.29 16.25 -7.29
C LEU A 265 -19.59 15.06 -7.94
N VAL A 266 -18.74 15.33 -8.93
CA VAL A 266 -17.99 14.30 -9.65
C VAL A 266 -16.52 14.52 -9.41
N VAL A 267 -15.82 13.48 -8.97
CA VAL A 267 -14.36 13.44 -8.86
C VAL A 267 -13.86 12.40 -9.86
N THR A 268 -13.10 12.81 -10.86
CA THR A 268 -12.54 11.89 -11.87
C THR A 268 -11.04 11.74 -11.70
N MET A 269 -10.54 10.51 -11.70
CA MET A 269 -9.11 10.21 -11.74
C MET A 269 -8.71 9.76 -13.15
N THR A 270 -7.70 10.40 -13.74
CA THR A 270 -7.09 9.97 -15.01
C THR A 270 -5.57 9.78 -14.86
N PRO A 271 -4.97 8.72 -15.44
CA PRO A 271 -5.63 7.57 -16.05
C PRO A 271 -6.21 6.67 -14.95
N GLN A 272 -6.86 5.57 -15.34
CA GLN A 272 -7.51 4.64 -14.41
C GLN A 272 -6.55 3.86 -13.50
N LEU A 273 -5.27 3.81 -13.85
CA LEU A 273 -4.22 3.07 -13.13
C LEU A 273 -4.50 1.57 -12.94
N LEU A 274 -5.36 0.96 -13.77
CA LEU A 274 -5.69 -0.47 -13.69
C LEU A 274 -4.45 -1.36 -13.77
N ASP A 275 -3.56 -1.08 -14.73
CA ASP A 275 -2.31 -1.83 -14.92
C ASP A 275 -1.34 -1.69 -13.73
N VAL A 276 -1.34 -0.52 -13.09
CA VAL A 276 -0.48 -0.23 -11.92
C VAL A 276 -0.90 -1.06 -10.71
N TYR A 277 -2.20 -1.28 -10.55
CA TYR A 277 -2.76 -2.07 -9.46
C TYR A 277 -3.11 -3.51 -9.86
N GLN A 278 -2.74 -3.93 -11.09
CA GLN A 278 -3.05 -5.24 -11.67
C GLN A 278 -4.54 -5.63 -11.58
N VAL A 279 -5.42 -4.63 -11.69
CA VAL A 279 -6.88 -4.79 -11.54
C VAL A 279 -7.43 -5.37 -12.83
N VAL A 280 -7.92 -6.61 -12.79
CA VAL A 280 -8.50 -7.31 -13.94
C VAL A 280 -10.00 -7.01 -14.06
N ASN A 281 -10.69 -6.78 -12.93
CA ASN A 281 -12.09 -6.39 -12.88
C ASN A 281 -12.34 -5.18 -11.97
N LEU A 282 -13.37 -4.38 -12.25
CA LEU A 282 -13.76 -3.22 -11.43
C LEU A 282 -14.09 -3.58 -9.95
N SER A 283 -14.37 -4.85 -9.65
CA SER A 283 -14.52 -5.33 -8.27
C SER A 283 -13.22 -5.32 -7.47
N GLU A 284 -12.06 -5.26 -8.11
CA GLU A 284 -10.72 -5.27 -7.50
C GLU A 284 -10.14 -3.84 -7.34
N LEU A 285 -10.97 -2.80 -7.56
CA LEU A 285 -10.59 -1.40 -7.34
C LEU A 285 -10.18 -1.09 -5.89
N GLU A 286 -10.40 -2.01 -4.95
CA GLU A 286 -9.97 -1.91 -3.56
C GLU A 286 -8.44 -1.79 -3.41
N ALA A 287 -7.67 -2.25 -4.39
CA ALA A 287 -6.22 -2.07 -4.46
C ALA A 287 -5.80 -0.62 -4.74
N ASN A 288 -6.68 0.21 -5.34
CA ASN A 288 -6.41 1.62 -5.58
C ASN A 288 -6.85 2.47 -4.37
N PRO A 289 -5.92 3.10 -3.63
CA PRO A 289 -6.25 3.87 -2.43
C PRO A 289 -7.25 5.01 -2.66
N LEU A 290 -7.23 5.64 -3.84
CA LEU A 290 -8.17 6.70 -4.21
C LEU A 290 -9.58 6.15 -4.40
N ALA A 291 -9.72 5.03 -5.11
CA ALA A 291 -11.02 4.39 -5.28
C ALA A 291 -11.60 3.93 -3.94
N THR A 292 -10.81 3.24 -3.14
CA THR A 292 -11.23 2.71 -1.82
C THR A 292 -11.69 3.81 -0.88
N THR A 293 -10.93 4.91 -0.77
CA THR A 293 -11.28 6.02 0.13
C THR A 293 -12.49 6.82 -0.33
N LEU A 294 -12.61 7.08 -1.64
CA LEU A 294 -13.75 7.80 -2.21
C LEU A 294 -15.04 6.98 -2.13
N MET A 295 -14.98 5.68 -2.45
CA MET A 295 -16.13 4.77 -2.38
C MET A 295 -16.62 4.53 -0.95
N ALA A 296 -15.75 4.72 0.05
CA ALA A 296 -16.10 4.61 1.46
C ALA A 296 -16.91 5.82 2.00
N LEU A 297 -17.00 6.93 1.26
CA LEU A 297 -17.81 8.08 1.68
C LEU A 297 -19.29 7.72 1.68
N THR A 298 -20.02 8.17 2.70
CA THR A 298 -21.46 7.86 2.85
C THR A 298 -22.27 8.40 1.66
N GLU A 299 -21.85 9.52 1.11
CA GLU A 299 -22.52 10.24 0.04
C GLU A 299 -22.14 9.74 -1.36
N TYR A 300 -21.22 8.76 -1.47
CA TYR A 300 -20.90 8.09 -2.71
C TYR A 300 -22.15 7.40 -3.30
N GLN A 301 -22.37 7.56 -4.61
CA GLN A 301 -23.52 7.02 -5.33
C GLN A 301 -23.09 5.83 -6.19
N PHE A 302 -22.24 6.08 -7.19
CA PHE A 302 -21.77 5.11 -8.18
C PHE A 302 -20.47 5.55 -8.85
N LEU A 303 -19.86 4.62 -9.58
CA LEU A 303 -18.63 4.79 -10.37
C LEU A 303 -18.97 4.66 -11.85
N GLU A 304 -18.35 5.50 -12.69
CA GLU A 304 -18.45 5.39 -14.15
C GLU A 304 -17.09 5.60 -14.81
N GLU A 305 -16.86 4.96 -15.95
CA GLU A 305 -15.72 5.25 -16.81
C GLU A 305 -16.11 6.34 -17.81
N GLU A 306 -15.39 7.46 -17.81
CA GLU A 306 -15.69 8.58 -18.71
C GLU A 306 -14.47 9.44 -19.04
N ALA A 307 -14.64 10.30 -20.05
CA ALA A 307 -13.71 11.36 -20.38
C ALA A 307 -14.12 12.66 -19.64
N PRO A 308 -13.35 13.13 -18.64
CA PRO A 308 -13.71 14.33 -17.88
C PRO A 308 -13.81 15.59 -18.77
N LEU A 309 -12.99 15.65 -19.83
CA LEU A 309 -13.01 16.73 -20.81
C LEU A 309 -14.37 16.84 -21.52
N GLU A 310 -15.03 15.72 -21.82
CA GLU A 310 -16.33 15.73 -22.52
C GLU A 310 -17.43 16.39 -21.66
N ASN A 311 -17.35 16.18 -20.34
CA ASN A 311 -18.35 16.63 -19.39
C ASN A 311 -18.12 18.04 -18.84
N GLY A 312 -17.06 18.74 -19.30
CA GLY A 312 -16.77 20.09 -18.83
C GLY A 312 -16.07 20.15 -17.47
N TYR A 313 -15.48 19.05 -17.02
CA TYR A 313 -14.79 19.01 -15.72
C TYR A 313 -13.44 19.73 -15.80
N ILE A 314 -12.92 20.15 -14.64
CA ILE A 314 -11.67 20.92 -14.54
C ILE A 314 -10.69 20.14 -13.67
N PRO A 315 -9.44 19.90 -14.10
CA PRO A 315 -8.45 19.23 -13.27
C PRO A 315 -7.90 20.22 -12.26
N ILE A 316 -8.01 19.92 -10.97
CA ILE A 316 -7.64 20.84 -9.89
C ILE A 316 -6.37 20.41 -9.15
N ALA A 317 -6.04 19.11 -9.24
CA ALA A 317 -4.89 18.53 -8.60
C ALA A 317 -4.34 17.39 -9.45
N GLY A 318 -3.09 17.01 -9.19
CA GLY A 318 -2.43 15.86 -9.75
C GLY A 318 -1.48 15.24 -8.75
N TYR A 319 -0.97 14.07 -9.09
CA TYR A 319 0.05 13.39 -8.33
C TYR A 319 1.07 12.83 -9.30
N GLU A 320 2.34 13.13 -9.08
CA GLU A 320 3.45 12.77 -9.96
C GLU A 320 4.67 12.44 -9.11
N ASP A 321 5.14 11.18 -9.18
CA ASP A 321 6.34 10.70 -8.48
C ASP A 321 6.42 11.13 -7.00
N GLY A 322 5.36 10.84 -6.22
CA GLY A 322 5.30 11.22 -4.81
C GLY A 322 5.01 12.69 -4.50
N THR A 323 4.85 13.54 -5.53
CA THR A 323 4.61 14.98 -5.41
C THR A 323 3.14 15.30 -5.69
N LEU A 324 2.52 16.09 -4.82
CA LEU A 324 1.20 16.67 -5.07
C LEU A 324 1.35 17.90 -5.96
N VAL A 325 0.54 17.94 -7.00
CA VAL A 325 0.53 19.04 -7.95
C VAL A 325 -0.80 19.77 -7.81
N HIS A 326 -0.79 21.02 -7.35
CA HIS A 326 -1.96 21.90 -7.39
C HIS A 326 -2.01 22.61 -8.74
N ILE A 327 -3.18 22.63 -9.37
CA ILE A 327 -3.34 23.18 -10.71
C ILE A 327 -4.17 24.46 -10.63
N GLU A 328 -3.56 25.58 -10.97
CA GLU A 328 -4.24 26.88 -11.01
C GLU A 328 -4.72 27.22 -12.41
N TRP A 329 -5.98 27.68 -12.50
CA TRP A 329 -6.64 28.07 -13.74
C TRP A 329 -6.93 29.57 -13.72
N GLU A 330 -6.17 30.32 -14.53
CA GLU A 330 -6.51 31.68 -14.95
C GLU A 330 -7.34 31.66 -16.26
N GLU A 331 -7.82 32.82 -16.72
CA GLU A 331 -8.64 32.92 -17.95
C GLU A 331 -7.93 32.37 -19.21
N ALA A 332 -6.60 32.55 -19.33
CA ALA A 332 -5.82 32.05 -20.46
C ALA A 332 -5.66 30.51 -20.48
N PRO A 333 -5.35 29.85 -19.34
CA PRO A 333 -5.40 28.39 -19.20
C PRO A 333 -6.74 27.76 -19.65
N LEU A 334 -7.91 28.34 -19.34
CA LEU A 334 -9.20 27.77 -19.76
C LEU A 334 -9.36 27.65 -21.28
N LEU A 335 -8.71 28.51 -22.07
CA LEU A 335 -8.66 28.40 -23.55
C LEU A 335 -7.96 27.12 -24.00
N ARG A 336 -7.10 26.53 -23.17
CA ARG A 336 -6.42 25.26 -23.45
C ARG A 336 -7.37 24.07 -23.32
N LEU A 337 -8.25 24.06 -22.32
CA LEU A 337 -9.34 23.08 -22.21
C LEU A 337 -10.31 23.23 -23.39
N GLU A 338 -10.64 24.46 -23.79
CA GLU A 338 -11.44 24.72 -24.98
C GLU A 338 -10.79 24.11 -26.23
N ARG A 339 -9.49 24.33 -26.44
CA ARG A 339 -8.73 23.78 -27.58
C ARG A 339 -8.60 22.26 -27.52
N ALA A 340 -8.35 21.69 -26.33
CA ALA A 340 -8.31 20.26 -26.13
C ALA A 340 -9.65 19.63 -26.53
N PHE A 341 -10.76 20.19 -26.04
CA PHE A 341 -12.11 19.76 -26.38
C PHE A 341 -12.40 19.91 -27.87
N ALA A 342 -12.10 21.05 -28.47
CA ALA A 342 -12.37 21.29 -29.89
C ALA A 342 -11.57 20.36 -30.81
N GLY A 343 -10.38 19.93 -30.38
CA GLY A 343 -9.56 18.96 -31.09
C GLY A 343 -10.14 17.53 -31.04
N GLU A 344 -10.68 17.12 -29.90
CA GLU A 344 -11.22 15.76 -29.69
C GLU A 344 -12.69 15.64 -30.13
N TYR A 345 -13.49 16.69 -29.92
CA TYR A 345 -14.94 16.72 -30.14
C TYR A 345 -15.37 17.91 -31.02
N PRO A 346 -14.91 18.01 -32.28
CA PRO A 346 -15.10 19.19 -33.14
C PRO A 346 -16.56 19.51 -33.50
N HIS A 347 -17.48 18.55 -33.32
CA HIS A 347 -18.89 18.67 -33.70
C HIS A 347 -19.84 18.83 -32.50
N ARG A 348 -19.31 18.89 -31.27
CA ARG A 348 -20.11 19.03 -30.05
C ARG A 348 -20.06 20.46 -29.52
N SER A 349 -21.06 20.82 -28.72
CA SER A 349 -21.03 22.08 -27.98
C SER A 349 -19.89 22.03 -26.98
N ASN A 350 -19.02 23.04 -26.99
CA ASN A 350 -17.86 23.09 -26.11
C ASN A 350 -18.28 23.60 -24.72
N PRO A 351 -18.16 22.80 -23.65
CA PRO A 351 -18.59 23.20 -22.31
C PRO A 351 -17.67 24.27 -21.68
N TYR A 352 -16.48 24.49 -22.26
CA TYR A 352 -15.51 25.48 -21.78
C TYR A 352 -15.62 26.84 -22.48
N ARG A 353 -16.53 26.98 -23.45
CA ARG A 353 -16.88 28.29 -24.03
C ARG A 353 -17.90 28.98 -23.15
N VAL A 354 -17.43 29.84 -22.25
CA VAL A 354 -18.26 30.74 -21.44
C VAL A 354 -18.76 31.90 -22.29
#